data_AF-A0A1Q8JE72-F1
#
_entry.id   AF-A0A1Q8JE72-F1
#
_cell.length_a   1.000
_cell.length_b   1.000
_cell.length_c   1.000
_cell.angle_alpha   90.00
_cell.angle_beta   90.00
_cell.angle_gamma   90.00
#
_symmetry.space_group_name_H-M   'P 1'
#
loop_
_entity.id
_entity.type
_entity.pdbx_description
1 polymer ?
#
loop_
_entity_poly.entity_id
_entity_poly.type
_entity_poly.pdbx_seq_one_letter_code
_entity_poly.pdbx_strand_id
1 'polypeptide(L)'
;MNAAVERLAEQAADAARVRALTTDPDVIALRVERVRAQVDGLLWAGIVLGLAFTMVNVQSFAAAGAPTWSAAWWVAWLLDPMVSLVLLAVLRAEQVTARYQVALPTWARRTKWLTFAATYVMNTWTSWGLGDAPFSAAGVVLHSVPPLVVFATAETGPVLRDRLTEAVHRAVAAGPASTAEQTPVVHDPVEPDVHEPAAEPAARIAETPVRAPRGGGRRKAAARPRRLLADYVRAASEALDSARDAGEQVDVTPAWCRQVTGCSAGTSVKVAAALRAAPASIDSARSRDRRPVAGEEVAA
;
A
#
# COMPACT_ATOMS: atom_id res chain seq x y z
N MET A 1 33.81 38.63 31.27
CA MET A 1 32.39 38.45 30.91
C MET A 1 32.16 38.31 29.40
N ASN A 2 32.98 38.92 28.53
CA ASN A 2 32.80 38.89 27.05
C ASN A 2 33.08 37.54 26.36
N ALA A 3 34.12 36.79 26.79
CA ALA A 3 34.51 35.55 26.11
C ALA A 3 33.49 34.39 26.21
N ALA A 4 32.58 34.43 27.19
CA ALA A 4 31.48 33.46 27.29
C ALA A 4 30.33 33.84 26.36
N VAL A 5 30.06 35.14 26.20
CA VAL A 5 29.04 35.68 25.31
C VAL A 5 29.45 35.48 23.84
N GLU A 6 30.71 35.69 23.49
CA GLU A 6 31.25 35.42 22.14
C GLU A 6 31.14 33.94 21.77
N ARG A 7 31.48 33.02 22.68
CA ARG A 7 31.30 31.57 22.45
C ARG A 7 29.85 31.17 22.23
N LEU A 8 28.92 31.74 22.99
CA LEU A 8 27.49 31.48 22.81
C LEU A 8 26.99 32.04 21.46
N ALA A 9 27.48 33.20 21.03
CA ALA A 9 27.15 33.77 19.73
C ALA A 9 27.68 32.91 18.56
N GLU A 10 28.92 32.40 18.67
CA GLU A 10 29.49 31.47 17.69
C GLU A 10 28.69 30.16 17.61
N GLN A 11 28.37 29.56 18.76
CA GLN A 11 27.54 28.35 18.82
C GLN A 11 26.14 28.58 18.24
N ALA A 12 25.54 29.75 18.45
CA ALA A 12 24.24 30.10 17.86
C ALA A 12 24.33 30.24 16.33
N ALA A 13 25.40 30.84 15.81
CA ALA A 13 25.66 30.97 14.38
C ALA A 13 25.93 29.61 13.73
N ASP A 14 26.67 28.72 14.40
CA ASP A 14 26.89 27.35 13.95
C ASP A 14 25.58 26.55 13.92
N ALA A 15 24.76 26.65 14.98
CA ALA A 15 23.45 26.01 15.01
C ALA A 15 22.51 26.55 13.92
N ALA A 16 22.57 27.85 13.61
CA ALA A 16 21.82 28.44 12.49
C ALA A 16 22.28 27.89 11.14
N ARG A 17 23.60 27.76 10.92
CA ARG A 17 24.18 27.14 9.72
C ARG A 17 23.77 25.67 9.58
N VAL A 18 23.81 24.90 10.67
CA VAL A 18 23.36 23.49 10.68
C VAL A 18 21.87 23.39 10.37
N ARG A 19 21.04 24.28 10.93
CA ARG A 19 19.60 24.32 10.61
C ARG A 19 19.36 24.64 9.14
N ALA A 20 20.03 25.67 8.60
CA ALA A 20 19.92 26.05 7.20
C ALA A 20 20.27 24.88 6.26
N LEU A 21 21.38 24.19 6.52
CA LEU A 21 21.80 23.00 5.76
C LEU A 21 20.87 21.79 5.96
N THR A 22 20.25 21.66 7.13
CA THR A 22 19.32 20.55 7.41
C THR A 22 17.97 20.76 6.73
N THR A 23 17.56 22.01 6.53
CA THR A 23 16.34 22.41 5.81
C THR A 23 16.54 22.58 4.32
N ASP A 24 17.77 22.47 3.83
CA ASP A 24 18.08 22.57 2.41
C ASP A 24 17.37 21.44 1.64
N PRO A 25 16.58 21.77 0.59
CA PRO A 25 15.81 20.78 -0.15
C PRO A 25 16.68 19.70 -0.80
N ASP A 26 17.91 20.03 -1.22
CA ASP A 26 18.82 19.08 -1.85
C ASP A 26 19.41 18.11 -0.82
N VAL A 27 19.70 18.58 0.40
CA VAL A 27 20.16 17.72 1.50
C VAL A 27 19.06 16.76 1.93
N ILE A 28 17.81 17.23 1.97
CA ILE A 28 16.66 16.38 2.25
C ILE A 28 16.49 15.34 1.14
N ALA A 29 16.52 15.75 -0.14
CA ALA A 29 16.44 14.84 -1.28
C ALA A 29 17.55 13.77 -1.27
N LEU A 30 18.78 14.14 -0.91
CA LEU A 30 19.89 13.18 -0.78
C LEU A 30 19.68 12.18 0.36
N ARG A 31 19.21 12.63 1.53
CA ARG A 31 18.91 11.74 2.68
C ARG A 31 17.84 10.73 2.31
N VAL A 32 16.84 11.17 1.57
CA VAL A 32 15.75 10.35 1.05
C VAL A 32 16.26 9.26 0.14
N GLU A 33 17.06 9.64 -0.85
CA GLU A 33 17.60 8.68 -1.81
C GLU A 33 18.51 7.68 -1.10
N ARG A 34 19.26 8.12 -0.09
CA ARG A 34 20.06 7.22 0.75
C ARG A 34 19.22 6.22 1.53
N VAL A 35 18.13 6.66 2.18
CA VAL A 35 17.22 5.75 2.89
C VAL A 35 16.57 4.77 1.91
N ARG A 36 16.15 5.25 0.73
CA ARG A 36 15.59 4.40 -0.32
C ARG A 36 16.58 3.34 -0.78
N ALA A 37 17.83 3.72 -1.07
CA ALA A 37 18.89 2.80 -1.46
C ALA A 37 19.25 1.79 -0.35
N GLN A 38 19.28 2.24 0.91
CA GLN A 38 19.52 1.35 2.06
C GLN A 38 18.39 0.31 2.21
N VAL A 39 17.14 0.75 2.17
CA VAL A 39 15.98 -0.16 2.24
C VAL A 39 15.99 -1.11 1.05
N ASP A 40 16.30 -0.63 -0.16
CA ASP A 40 16.39 -1.47 -1.34
C ASP A 40 17.48 -2.55 -1.21
N GLY A 41 18.65 -2.17 -0.71
CA GLY A 41 19.74 -3.09 -0.42
C GLY A 41 19.35 -4.16 0.59
N LEU A 42 18.64 -3.78 1.67
CA LEU A 42 18.17 -4.74 2.68
C LEU A 42 17.12 -5.71 2.14
N LEU A 43 16.17 -5.23 1.33
CA LEU A 43 15.17 -6.09 0.68
C LEU A 43 15.85 -7.09 -0.26
N TRP A 44 16.82 -6.64 -1.07
CA TRP A 44 17.58 -7.53 -1.95
C TRP A 44 18.45 -8.52 -1.18
N ALA A 45 19.11 -8.09 -0.11
CA ALA A 45 19.87 -8.98 0.75
C ALA A 45 18.95 -10.06 1.36
N GLY A 46 17.77 -9.69 1.85
CA GLY A 46 16.77 -10.64 2.36
C GLY A 46 16.31 -11.65 1.31
N ILE A 47 16.05 -11.19 0.08
CA ILE A 47 15.69 -12.08 -1.05
C ILE A 47 16.83 -13.06 -1.35
N VAL A 48 18.07 -12.56 -1.52
CA VAL A 48 19.23 -13.40 -1.86
C VAL A 48 19.52 -14.42 -0.76
N LEU A 49 19.49 -14.01 0.51
CA LEU A 49 19.71 -14.91 1.64
C LEU A 49 18.59 -15.96 1.75
N GLY A 50 17.33 -15.55 1.57
CA GLY A 50 16.20 -16.47 1.57
C GLY A 50 16.29 -17.50 0.44
N LEU A 51 16.65 -17.07 -0.77
CA LEU A 51 16.86 -17.93 -1.93
C LEU A 51 18.07 -18.85 -1.78
N ALA A 52 19.16 -18.37 -1.20
CA ALA A 52 20.33 -19.22 -0.93
C ALA A 52 19.98 -20.32 0.08
N PHE A 53 19.18 -19.99 1.10
CA PHE A 53 18.71 -20.98 2.06
C PHE A 53 17.80 -22.02 1.40
N THR A 54 16.79 -21.60 0.62
CA THR A 54 15.91 -22.55 -0.06
C THR A 54 16.68 -23.41 -1.04
N MET A 55 17.62 -22.82 -1.78
CA MET A 55 18.50 -23.52 -2.70
C MET A 55 19.32 -24.62 -2.02
N VAL A 56 19.94 -24.35 -0.87
CA VAL A 56 20.73 -25.36 -0.13
C VAL A 56 19.83 -26.49 0.38
N ASN A 57 18.65 -26.16 0.90
CA ASN A 57 17.73 -27.16 1.43
C ASN A 57 17.14 -28.04 0.32
N VAL A 58 16.69 -27.43 -0.78
CA VAL A 58 16.21 -28.15 -1.96
C VAL A 58 17.34 -28.97 -2.59
N GLN A 59 18.57 -28.46 -2.63
CA GLN A 59 19.70 -29.23 -3.14
C GLN A 59 19.93 -30.50 -2.31
N SER A 60 19.91 -30.39 -0.99
CA SER A 60 20.11 -31.53 -0.09
C SER A 60 19.01 -32.59 -0.29
N PHE A 61 17.78 -32.13 -0.50
CA PHE A 61 16.63 -32.99 -0.80
C PHE A 61 16.71 -33.64 -2.19
N ALA A 62 16.91 -32.83 -3.24
CA ALA A 62 16.86 -33.25 -4.64
C ALA A 62 18.07 -34.07 -5.06
N ALA A 63 19.24 -33.87 -4.44
CA ALA A 63 20.41 -34.68 -4.70
C ALA A 63 20.21 -36.13 -4.25
N ALA A 64 19.39 -36.39 -3.21
CA ALA A 64 19.01 -37.73 -2.76
C ALA A 64 20.20 -38.74 -2.67
N GLY A 65 21.35 -38.28 -2.17
CA GLY A 65 22.56 -39.10 -2.06
C GLY A 65 23.40 -39.23 -3.34
N ALA A 66 23.12 -38.43 -4.38
CA ALA A 66 23.90 -38.39 -5.61
C ALA A 66 25.39 -38.09 -5.32
N PRO A 67 26.34 -38.72 -6.04
CA PRO A 67 27.76 -38.43 -5.90
C PRO A 67 28.05 -36.95 -6.12
N THR A 68 28.96 -36.40 -5.32
CA THR A 68 29.44 -35.03 -5.51
C THR A 68 30.00 -34.86 -6.92
N TRP A 69 29.72 -33.71 -7.54
CA TRP A 69 30.10 -33.38 -8.92
C TRP A 69 29.44 -34.20 -10.03
N SER A 70 28.50 -35.09 -9.71
CA SER A 70 27.68 -35.74 -10.73
C SER A 70 26.69 -34.75 -11.38
N ALA A 71 26.17 -35.11 -12.55
CA ALA A 71 25.14 -34.31 -13.22
C ALA A 71 23.91 -34.10 -12.33
N ALA A 72 23.47 -35.14 -11.60
CA ALA A 72 22.34 -35.06 -10.68
C ALA A 72 22.61 -34.07 -9.52
N TRP A 73 23.84 -34.05 -9.00
CA TRP A 73 24.24 -33.11 -7.95
C TRP A 73 24.15 -31.64 -8.43
N TRP A 74 24.55 -31.36 -9.67
CA TRP A 74 24.42 -30.03 -10.27
C TRP A 74 22.98 -29.65 -10.61
N VAL A 75 22.19 -30.58 -11.15
CA VAL A 75 20.76 -30.35 -11.43
C VAL A 75 20.01 -29.98 -10.14
N ALA A 76 20.33 -30.64 -9.03
CA ALA A 76 19.75 -30.33 -7.72
C ALA A 76 20.01 -28.88 -7.27
N TRP A 77 21.17 -28.30 -7.59
CA TRP A 77 21.47 -26.89 -7.32
C TRP A 77 20.64 -25.91 -8.16
N LEU A 78 20.24 -26.30 -9.38
CA LEU A 78 19.54 -25.41 -10.32
C LEU A 78 18.02 -25.46 -10.20
N LEU A 79 17.48 -26.53 -9.59
CA LEU A 79 16.04 -26.75 -9.50
C LEU A 79 15.30 -25.60 -8.80
N ASP A 80 15.74 -25.21 -7.61
CA ASP A 80 15.10 -24.13 -6.85
C ASP A 80 15.30 -22.73 -7.47
N PRO A 81 16.53 -22.33 -7.88
CA PRO A 81 16.72 -21.07 -8.59
C PRO A 81 15.86 -20.93 -9.84
N MET A 82 15.66 -22.00 -10.61
CA MET A 82 14.80 -21.97 -11.80
C MET A 82 13.35 -21.61 -11.43
N VAL A 83 12.76 -22.31 -10.46
CA VAL A 83 11.37 -22.08 -10.02
C VAL A 83 11.23 -20.69 -9.39
N SER A 84 12.19 -20.31 -8.54
CA SER A 84 12.21 -19.03 -7.85
C SER A 84 12.35 -17.85 -8.82
N LEU A 85 13.17 -17.96 -9.87
CA LEU A 85 13.28 -16.91 -10.90
C LEU A 85 11.97 -16.72 -11.67
N VAL A 86 11.25 -17.81 -11.99
CA VAL A 86 9.93 -17.71 -12.61
C VAL A 86 8.94 -17.01 -11.67
N LEU A 87 8.93 -17.37 -10.38
CA LEU A 87 8.10 -16.71 -9.38
C LEU A 87 8.42 -15.21 -9.29
N LEU A 88 9.70 -14.86 -9.16
CA LEU A 88 10.15 -13.47 -9.10
C LEU A 88 9.80 -12.70 -10.37
N ALA A 89 9.91 -13.31 -11.54
CA ALA A 89 9.53 -12.70 -12.82
C ALA A 89 8.03 -12.42 -12.89
N VAL A 90 7.18 -13.37 -12.45
CA VAL A 90 5.72 -13.17 -12.41
C VAL A 90 5.35 -12.09 -11.39
N LEU A 91 5.93 -12.12 -10.19
CA LEU A 91 5.73 -11.06 -9.20
C LEU A 91 6.18 -9.71 -9.75
N ARG A 92 7.34 -9.64 -10.41
CA ARG A 92 7.82 -8.41 -11.01
C ARG A 92 6.89 -7.91 -12.12
N ALA A 93 6.40 -8.80 -12.98
CA ALA A 93 5.45 -8.46 -14.02
C ALA A 93 4.14 -7.91 -13.42
N GLU A 94 3.58 -8.56 -12.40
CA GLU A 94 2.37 -8.08 -11.67
C GLU A 94 2.56 -6.66 -11.16
N GLN A 95 3.69 -6.37 -10.54
CA GLN A 95 3.96 -5.07 -9.94
C GLN A 95 4.19 -3.99 -11.02
N VAL A 96 4.84 -4.34 -12.13
CA VAL A 96 5.06 -3.42 -13.25
C VAL A 96 3.73 -3.13 -13.96
N THR A 97 2.93 -4.14 -14.31
CA THR A 97 1.67 -3.93 -15.03
C THR A 97 0.61 -3.24 -14.16
N ALA A 98 0.60 -3.49 -12.85
CA ALA A 98 -0.29 -2.79 -11.91
C ALA A 98 -0.08 -1.28 -11.91
N ARG A 99 1.16 -0.79 -12.11
CA ARG A 99 1.45 0.65 -12.26
C ARG A 99 0.76 1.27 -13.47
N TYR A 100 0.62 0.51 -14.54
CA TYR A 100 -0.05 0.92 -15.77
C TYR A 100 -1.54 0.54 -15.81
N GLN A 101 -2.13 0.09 -14.69
CA GLN A 101 -3.53 -0.36 -14.61
C GLN A 101 -3.88 -1.50 -15.58
N VAL A 102 -2.87 -2.27 -16.01
CA VAL A 102 -3.07 -3.44 -16.87
C VAL A 102 -3.27 -4.67 -15.98
N ALA A 103 -4.48 -5.24 -16.04
CA ALA A 103 -4.78 -6.47 -15.33
C ALA A 103 -4.06 -7.65 -16.01
N LEU A 104 -3.36 -8.45 -15.22
CA LEU A 104 -2.82 -9.71 -15.72
C LEU A 104 -3.93 -10.77 -15.81
N PRO A 105 -3.86 -11.65 -16.81
CA PRO A 105 -4.77 -12.77 -16.95
C PRO A 105 -4.63 -13.76 -15.78
N THR A 106 -5.67 -14.57 -15.57
CA THR A 106 -5.75 -15.51 -14.44
C THR A 106 -4.65 -16.57 -14.43
N TRP A 107 -4.03 -16.87 -15.57
CA TRP A 107 -2.90 -17.80 -15.63
C TRP A 107 -1.67 -17.26 -14.89
N ALA A 108 -1.44 -15.95 -14.86
CA ALA A 108 -0.31 -15.36 -14.12
C ALA A 108 -0.43 -15.64 -12.61
N ARG A 109 -1.65 -15.46 -12.07
CA ARG A 109 -1.97 -15.82 -10.69
C ARG A 109 -1.76 -17.31 -10.42
N ARG A 110 -2.17 -18.17 -11.35
CA ARG A 110 -1.95 -19.63 -11.23
C ARG A 110 -0.46 -19.96 -11.21
N THR A 111 0.33 -19.39 -12.11
CA THR A 111 1.79 -19.58 -12.15
C THR A 111 2.45 -19.11 -10.85
N LYS A 112 2.07 -17.95 -10.33
CA LYS A 112 2.55 -17.43 -9.03
C LYS A 112 2.30 -18.44 -7.90
N TRP A 113 1.06 -18.89 -7.73
CA TRP A 113 0.73 -19.82 -6.65
C TRP A 113 1.32 -21.20 -6.85
N LEU A 114 1.41 -21.68 -8.10
CA LEU A 114 2.02 -22.98 -8.41
C LEU A 114 3.52 -22.97 -8.09
N THR A 115 4.25 -21.95 -8.54
CA THR A 115 5.69 -21.83 -8.29
C THR A 115 5.99 -21.61 -6.81
N PHE A 116 5.22 -20.76 -6.13
CA PHE A 116 5.33 -20.59 -4.68
C PHE A 116 5.03 -21.89 -3.91
N ALA A 117 3.97 -22.60 -4.27
CA ALA A 117 3.62 -23.87 -3.64
C ALA A 117 4.71 -24.93 -3.89
N ALA A 118 5.26 -25.01 -5.08
CA ALA A 118 6.37 -25.92 -5.39
C ALA A 118 7.58 -25.63 -4.49
N THR A 119 8.03 -24.38 -4.40
CA THR A 119 9.13 -23.99 -3.51
C THR A 119 8.81 -24.30 -2.04
N TYR A 120 7.62 -23.94 -1.56
CA TYR A 120 7.20 -24.21 -0.18
C TYR A 120 7.19 -25.70 0.16
N VAL A 121 6.63 -26.52 -0.72
CA VAL A 121 6.55 -27.97 -0.55
C VAL A 121 7.95 -28.58 -0.53
N MET A 122 8.81 -28.24 -1.51
CA MET A 122 10.18 -28.75 -1.52
C MET A 122 10.94 -28.35 -0.26
N ASN A 123 10.72 -27.14 0.26
CA ASN A 123 11.43 -26.68 1.44
C ASN A 123 10.94 -27.36 2.74
N THR A 124 9.66 -27.71 2.83
CA THR A 124 9.06 -28.28 4.05
C THR A 124 8.86 -29.79 4.00
N TRP A 125 9.10 -30.44 2.85
CA TRP A 125 8.75 -31.84 2.58
C TRP A 125 9.17 -32.81 3.70
N THR A 126 10.45 -32.80 4.06
CA THR A 126 11.02 -33.69 5.08
C THR A 126 10.48 -33.41 6.47
N SER A 127 10.10 -32.16 6.74
CA SER A 127 9.59 -31.74 8.06
C SER A 127 8.15 -32.20 8.30
N TRP A 128 7.40 -32.52 7.25
CA TRP A 128 6.04 -33.06 7.37
C TRP A 128 5.99 -34.51 7.83
N GLY A 129 7.14 -35.16 8.01
CA GLY A 129 7.20 -36.59 8.37
C GLY A 129 6.79 -37.50 7.23
N LEU A 130 7.03 -37.07 5.99
CA LEU A 130 6.82 -37.85 4.78
C LEU A 130 8.08 -38.65 4.47
N GLY A 131 7.93 -39.95 4.15
CA GLY A 131 9.04 -40.89 3.98
C GLY A 131 9.51 -41.48 5.32
N ASP A 132 10.83 -41.64 5.50
CA ASP A 132 11.42 -42.27 6.70
C ASP A 132 11.64 -41.30 7.87
N ALA A 133 11.30 -40.01 7.71
CA ALA A 133 11.51 -38.98 8.71
C ALA A 133 10.29 -38.80 9.64
N PRO A 134 10.46 -38.54 10.94
CA PRO A 134 9.36 -38.17 11.82
C PRO A 134 8.88 -36.74 11.56
N PHE A 135 7.61 -36.47 11.86
CA PHE A 135 7.05 -35.13 11.78
C PHE A 135 7.77 -34.16 12.74
N SER A 136 8.12 -32.98 12.23
CA SER A 136 8.76 -31.90 13.00
C SER A 136 8.07 -30.56 12.76
N ALA A 137 7.25 -30.13 13.73
CA ALA A 137 6.59 -28.83 13.68
C ALA A 137 7.61 -27.67 13.62
N ALA A 138 8.70 -27.79 14.39
CA ALA A 138 9.79 -26.80 14.35
C ALA A 138 10.47 -26.76 12.98
N GLY A 139 10.68 -27.92 12.34
CA GLY A 139 11.22 -28.02 10.99
C GLY A 139 10.31 -27.38 9.95
N VAL A 140 8.99 -27.60 10.04
CA VAL A 140 8.02 -26.97 9.14
C VAL A 140 8.11 -25.46 9.26
N VAL A 141 8.10 -24.92 10.49
CA VAL A 141 8.22 -23.48 10.70
C VAL A 141 9.54 -22.95 10.15
N LEU A 142 10.66 -23.57 10.52
CA LEU A 142 12.00 -23.10 10.16
C LEU A 142 12.20 -23.05 8.63
N HIS A 143 11.74 -24.08 7.92
CA HIS A 143 11.85 -24.13 6.46
C HIS A 143 10.69 -23.41 5.74
N SER A 144 9.64 -22.97 6.44
CA SER A 144 8.60 -22.12 5.83
C SER A 144 9.00 -20.65 5.77
N VAL A 145 9.79 -20.18 6.74
CA VAL A 145 10.14 -18.76 6.87
C VAL A 145 10.84 -18.20 5.62
N PRO A 146 11.89 -18.83 5.07
CA PRO A 146 12.61 -18.29 3.91
C PRO A 146 11.73 -18.08 2.66
N PRO A 147 10.97 -19.07 2.14
CA PRO A 147 10.12 -18.85 0.96
C PRO A 147 9.02 -17.83 1.22
N LEU A 148 8.44 -17.79 2.44
CA LEU A 148 7.45 -16.78 2.80
C LEU A 148 8.02 -15.38 2.81
N VAL A 149 9.21 -15.19 3.39
CA VAL A 149 9.90 -13.91 3.43
C VAL A 149 10.27 -13.45 2.02
N VAL A 150 10.82 -14.33 1.17
CA VAL A 150 11.15 -13.99 -0.23
C VAL A 150 9.89 -13.54 -0.98
N PHE A 151 8.82 -14.33 -0.89
CA PHE A 151 7.55 -14.02 -1.55
C PHE A 151 6.96 -12.70 -1.06
N ALA A 152 6.87 -12.51 0.26
CA ALA A 152 6.34 -11.28 0.85
C ALA A 152 7.20 -10.06 0.49
N THR A 153 8.53 -10.20 0.50
CA THR A 153 9.48 -9.13 0.15
C THR A 153 9.34 -8.74 -1.32
N ALA A 154 9.25 -9.71 -2.21
CA ALA A 154 9.09 -9.48 -3.64
C ALA A 154 7.72 -8.85 -3.97
N GLU A 155 6.65 -9.23 -3.26
CA GLU A 155 5.31 -8.68 -3.47
C GLU A 155 5.14 -7.28 -2.87
N THR A 156 5.70 -7.04 -1.69
CA THR A 156 5.52 -5.77 -0.96
C THR A 156 6.58 -4.72 -1.30
N GLY A 157 7.76 -5.13 -1.79
CA GLY A 157 8.90 -4.25 -2.05
C GLY A 157 8.55 -2.98 -2.84
N PRO A 158 7.85 -3.07 -3.99
CA PRO A 158 7.45 -1.88 -4.76
C PRO A 158 6.53 -0.94 -3.99
N VAL A 159 5.53 -1.47 -3.28
CA VAL A 159 4.59 -0.67 -2.49
C VAL A 159 5.30 0.03 -1.32
N LEU A 160 6.22 -0.67 -0.65
CA LEU A 160 7.01 -0.08 0.43
C LEU A 160 7.87 1.08 -0.07
N ARG A 161 8.52 0.94 -1.23
CA ARG A 161 9.29 2.02 -1.87
C ARG A 161 8.42 3.24 -2.19
N ASP A 162 7.24 3.01 -2.74
CA ASP A 162 6.31 4.09 -3.10
C ASP A 162 5.83 4.83 -1.82
N ARG A 163 5.56 4.09 -0.73
CA ARG A 163 5.16 4.67 0.55
C ARG A 163 6.28 5.42 1.26
N LEU A 164 7.52 4.93 1.18
CA LEU A 164 8.69 5.63 1.70
C LEU A 164 8.91 6.94 0.94
N THR A 165 8.82 6.91 -0.39
CA THR A 165 8.92 8.10 -1.24
C THR A 165 7.84 9.13 -0.88
N GLU A 166 6.61 8.67 -0.69
CA GLU A 166 5.48 9.51 -0.29
C GLU A 166 5.63 10.08 1.13
N ALA A 167 6.00 9.25 2.12
CA ALA A 167 6.21 9.69 3.51
C ALA A 167 7.32 10.75 3.59
N VAL A 168 8.37 10.54 2.80
CA VAL A 168 9.42 11.50 2.59
C VAL A 168 8.89 12.81 2.01
N HIS A 169 8.15 12.76 0.89
CA HIS A 169 7.68 13.98 0.22
C HIS A 169 6.82 14.82 1.17
N ARG A 170 6.02 14.16 2.01
CA ARG A 170 5.27 14.82 3.07
C ARG A 170 6.15 15.40 4.17
N ALA A 171 7.20 14.70 4.60
CA ALA A 171 8.15 15.23 5.57
C ALA A 171 8.87 16.48 5.05
N VAL A 172 9.20 16.51 3.75
CA VAL A 172 9.78 17.69 3.09
C VAL A 172 8.75 18.83 3.02
N ALA A 173 7.53 18.53 2.58
CA ALA A 173 6.46 19.52 2.42
C ALA A 173 5.93 20.09 3.74
N ALA A 174 6.01 19.32 4.84
CA ALA A 174 5.56 19.76 6.15
C ALA A 174 6.42 20.91 6.71
N GLY A 175 7.71 20.99 6.35
CA GLY A 175 8.65 22.00 6.86
C GLY A 175 8.70 22.10 8.40
N PRO A 176 9.62 22.89 8.98
CA PRO A 176 9.69 23.05 10.43
C PRO A 176 8.60 23.98 11.02
N ALA A 177 7.54 24.33 10.29
CA ALA A 177 6.54 25.30 10.73
C ALA A 177 5.31 24.70 11.44
N SER A 178 5.18 23.37 11.54
CA SER A 178 3.97 22.72 12.11
C SER A 178 4.21 21.99 13.43
N THR A 179 5.12 22.50 14.27
CA THR A 179 5.30 22.02 15.66
C THR A 179 5.56 23.18 16.62
N ALA A 180 4.88 24.31 16.41
CA ALA A 180 4.94 25.46 17.30
C ALA A 180 3.52 26.03 17.53
N GLU A 181 2.58 25.17 17.91
CA GLU A 181 1.35 25.60 18.59
C GLU A 181 0.81 24.42 19.42
N GLN A 182 1.62 23.98 20.39
CA GLN A 182 1.10 23.33 21.58
C GLN A 182 1.20 24.37 22.69
N THR A 183 0.10 25.07 22.92
CA THR A 183 -0.09 25.96 24.05
C THR A 183 0.20 25.17 25.33
N PRO A 184 1.15 25.59 26.19
CA PRO A 184 1.38 24.90 27.45
C PRO A 184 0.20 25.23 28.38
N VAL A 185 -0.63 24.23 28.67
CA VAL A 185 -1.58 24.31 29.79
C VAL A 185 -0.74 24.30 31.06
N VAL A 186 -0.62 25.46 31.69
CA VAL A 186 -0.06 25.64 33.02
C VAL A 186 -0.94 24.87 34.00
N HIS A 187 -0.43 23.76 34.54
CA HIS A 187 -0.97 23.14 35.74
C HIS A 187 -0.36 23.83 36.96
N ASP A 188 -1.16 24.66 37.63
CA ASP A 188 -0.87 25.05 39.00
C ASP A 188 -1.04 23.83 39.93
N PRO A 189 -0.11 23.60 40.89
CA PRO A 189 -0.27 22.58 41.90
C PRO A 189 -1.01 23.14 43.12
N VAL A 190 -2.16 22.56 43.46
CA VAL A 190 -2.78 22.75 44.78
C VAL A 190 -2.78 21.40 45.49
N GLU A 191 -1.92 21.30 46.49
CA GLU A 191 -1.85 20.23 47.50
C GLU A 191 -2.92 20.44 48.59
N PRO A 192 -3.18 19.43 49.45
CA PRO A 192 -4.51 19.02 49.89
C PRO A 192 -4.86 19.55 51.29
N ASP A 193 -6.15 19.55 51.64
CA ASP A 193 -6.54 19.74 53.03
C ASP A 193 -7.66 18.80 53.48
N VAL A 194 -7.50 18.35 54.72
CA VAL A 194 -8.20 17.26 55.41
C VAL A 194 -9.37 17.82 56.22
N HIS A 195 -10.57 17.26 56.08
CA HIS A 195 -11.55 17.19 57.19
C HIS A 195 -12.56 16.05 57.04
N GLU A 196 -12.70 15.29 58.12
CA GLU A 196 -13.63 14.19 58.39
C GLU A 196 -14.77 14.71 59.33
N PRO A 197 -15.75 13.91 59.80
CA PRO A 197 -16.96 13.36 59.15
C PRO A 197 -18.29 13.89 59.74
N ALA A 198 -19.43 13.67 59.05
CA ALA A 198 -20.74 13.59 59.71
C ALA A 198 -21.80 12.80 58.90
N ALA A 199 -22.18 11.66 59.49
CA ALA A 199 -23.50 11.00 59.53
C ALA A 199 -24.34 10.72 58.26
N GLU A 200 -24.51 9.43 58.02
CA GLU A 200 -25.53 8.74 57.22
C GLU A 200 -26.94 8.84 57.90
N PRO A 201 -28.06 8.56 57.19
CA PRO A 201 -28.50 7.16 57.16
C PRO A 201 -29.21 6.66 55.87
N ALA A 202 -28.78 5.46 55.48
CA ALA A 202 -29.57 4.26 55.17
C ALA A 202 -30.67 4.27 54.10
N ALA A 203 -30.47 3.45 53.04
CA ALA A 203 -31.33 2.28 52.81
C ALA A 203 -30.75 1.30 51.75
N ARG A 204 -30.28 0.16 52.25
CA ARG A 204 -30.47 -1.22 51.76
C ARG A 204 -30.16 -1.56 50.28
N ILE A 205 -29.02 -2.22 50.13
CA ILE A 205 -28.59 -3.04 49.02
C ILE A 205 -29.41 -4.35 48.99
N ALA A 206 -29.94 -4.70 47.81
CA ALA A 206 -30.38 -6.06 47.48
C ALA A 206 -29.68 -6.51 46.18
N GLU A 207 -28.69 -7.38 46.39
CA GLU A 207 -28.22 -8.49 45.57
C GLU A 207 -28.33 -8.45 44.03
N THR A 208 -27.15 -8.39 43.42
CA THR A 208 -26.82 -8.69 42.02
C THR A 208 -27.09 -10.16 41.65
N PRO A 209 -27.71 -10.46 40.49
CA PRO A 209 -27.50 -11.72 39.80
C PRO A 209 -26.58 -11.54 38.59
N VAL A 210 -25.49 -12.29 38.62
CA VAL A 210 -24.60 -12.61 37.49
C VAL A 210 -25.43 -13.17 36.33
N ARG A 211 -25.28 -12.62 35.11
CA ARG A 211 -25.87 -13.19 33.89
C ARG A 211 -24.82 -13.43 32.80
N ALA A 212 -24.83 -14.68 32.36
CA ALA A 212 -23.99 -15.39 31.40
C ALA A 212 -23.83 -14.75 30.00
N PRO A 213 -22.85 -15.21 29.18
CA PRO A 213 -22.43 -14.54 27.96
C PRO A 213 -23.44 -14.75 26.84
N ARG A 214 -23.94 -13.66 26.26
CA ARG A 214 -24.79 -13.70 25.07
C ARG A 214 -23.93 -13.70 23.82
N GLY A 215 -23.78 -14.89 23.23
CA GLY A 215 -23.39 -15.04 21.83
C GLY A 215 -24.40 -14.33 20.93
N GLY A 216 -23.95 -13.26 20.28
CA GLY A 216 -24.67 -12.56 19.23
C GLY A 216 -23.83 -12.60 17.97
N GLY A 217 -24.14 -13.54 17.08
CA GLY A 217 -23.50 -13.66 15.77
C GLY A 217 -23.67 -12.38 14.98
N ARG A 218 -22.55 -11.67 14.77
CA ARG A 218 -22.46 -10.50 13.90
C ARG A 218 -22.63 -10.99 12.46
N ARG A 219 -23.86 -10.96 11.93
CA ARG A 219 -24.13 -11.16 10.49
C ARG A 219 -23.21 -10.20 9.72
N LYS A 220 -22.26 -10.76 8.96
CA LYS A 220 -21.40 -10.00 8.06
C LYS A 220 -22.31 -9.24 7.10
N ALA A 221 -22.33 -7.91 7.20
CA ALA A 221 -22.91 -7.06 6.17
C ALA A 221 -22.26 -7.45 4.83
N ALA A 222 -23.09 -7.81 3.85
CA ALA A 222 -22.62 -8.16 2.52
C ALA A 222 -21.72 -7.02 2.01
N ALA A 223 -20.48 -7.35 1.65
CA ALA A 223 -19.52 -6.37 1.15
C ALA A 223 -20.10 -5.73 -0.11
N ARG A 224 -20.34 -4.41 -0.06
CA ARG A 224 -20.74 -3.65 -1.25
C ARG A 224 -19.71 -3.91 -2.35
N PRO A 225 -20.14 -4.18 -3.61
CA PRO A 225 -19.22 -4.45 -4.70
C PRO A 225 -18.23 -3.29 -4.84
N ARG A 226 -16.94 -3.63 -4.95
CA ARG A 226 -15.85 -2.64 -5.10
C ARG A 226 -16.03 -1.93 -6.44
N ARG A 227 -16.58 -0.72 -6.41
CA ARG A 227 -16.68 0.15 -7.60
C ARG A 227 -15.28 0.54 -8.05
N LEU A 228 -14.99 0.30 -9.33
CA LEU A 228 -13.73 0.70 -9.96
C LEU A 228 -13.80 2.18 -10.38
N LEU A 229 -12.66 2.80 -10.69
CA LEU A 229 -12.63 4.19 -11.17
C LEU A 229 -13.52 4.40 -12.39
N ALA A 230 -13.56 3.43 -13.31
CA ALA A 230 -14.42 3.47 -14.49
C ALA A 230 -15.91 3.56 -14.14
N ASP A 231 -16.36 2.91 -13.07
CA ASP A 231 -17.75 2.99 -12.62
C ASP A 231 -18.10 4.39 -12.12
N TYR A 232 -17.15 5.04 -11.43
CA TYR A 232 -17.31 6.42 -10.97
C TYR A 232 -17.29 7.43 -12.14
N VAL A 233 -16.41 7.22 -13.13
CA VAL A 233 -16.38 8.07 -14.33
C VAL A 233 -17.66 7.93 -15.14
N ARG A 234 -18.16 6.71 -15.33
CA ARG A 234 -19.44 6.46 -16.01
C ARG A 234 -20.61 7.13 -15.30
N ALA A 235 -20.75 6.91 -13.99
CA ALA A 235 -21.82 7.53 -13.21
C ALA A 235 -21.75 9.06 -13.21
N ALA A 236 -20.54 9.63 -13.16
CA ALA A 236 -20.37 11.09 -13.27
C ALA A 236 -20.64 11.62 -14.68
N SER A 237 -20.36 10.83 -15.73
CA SER A 237 -20.69 11.21 -17.13
C SER A 237 -22.20 11.23 -17.34
N GLU A 238 -22.93 10.21 -16.87
CA GLU A 238 -24.39 10.14 -16.93
C GLU A 238 -25.05 11.32 -16.19
N ALA A 239 -24.51 11.71 -15.04
CA ALA A 239 -24.96 12.88 -14.30
C ALA A 239 -24.68 14.19 -15.04
N LEU A 240 -23.54 14.30 -15.74
CA LEU A 240 -23.19 15.47 -16.54
C LEU A 240 -24.10 15.59 -17.77
N ASP A 241 -24.40 14.48 -18.43
CA ASP A 241 -25.29 14.46 -19.59
C ASP A 241 -26.75 14.78 -19.17
N SER A 242 -27.20 14.26 -18.03
CA SER A 242 -28.50 14.62 -17.47
C SER A 242 -28.61 16.12 -17.13
N ALA A 243 -27.54 16.71 -16.60
CA ALA A 243 -27.49 18.15 -16.32
C ALA A 243 -27.50 18.98 -17.62
N ARG A 244 -26.81 18.53 -18.67
CA ARG A 244 -26.84 19.16 -19.99
C ARG A 244 -28.22 19.09 -20.63
N ASP A 245 -28.89 17.95 -20.55
CA ASP A 245 -30.26 17.76 -21.06
C ASP A 245 -31.25 18.66 -20.32
N ALA A 246 -30.99 18.96 -19.05
CA ALA A 246 -31.75 19.92 -18.25
C ALA A 246 -31.36 21.40 -18.49
N GLY A 247 -30.39 21.67 -19.36
CA GLY A 247 -29.89 23.03 -19.65
C GLY A 247 -29.02 23.64 -18.55
N GLU A 248 -28.54 22.84 -17.59
CA GLU A 248 -27.68 23.29 -16.50
C GLU A 248 -26.21 23.27 -16.91
N GLN A 249 -25.52 24.40 -16.70
CA GLN A 249 -24.09 24.48 -16.94
C GLN A 249 -23.32 24.07 -15.68
N VAL A 250 -22.79 22.85 -15.68
CA VAL A 250 -22.04 22.27 -14.57
C VAL A 250 -20.54 22.45 -14.75
N ASP A 251 -19.87 23.04 -13.76
CA ASP A 251 -18.41 23.04 -13.68
C ASP A 251 -17.90 21.72 -13.08
N VAL A 252 -17.07 21.00 -13.85
CA VAL A 252 -16.58 19.65 -13.50
C VAL A 252 -15.43 19.75 -12.50
N THR A 253 -15.79 20.01 -11.25
CA THR A 253 -14.84 20.09 -10.12
C THR A 253 -14.74 18.76 -9.35
N PRO A 254 -13.63 18.50 -8.64
CA PRO A 254 -13.53 17.36 -7.73
C PRO A 254 -14.58 17.34 -6.62
N ALA A 255 -15.16 18.49 -6.25
CA ALA A 255 -16.24 18.58 -5.27
C ALA A 255 -17.56 18.10 -5.88
N TRP A 256 -17.89 18.57 -7.08
CA TRP A 256 -19.06 18.11 -7.82
C TRP A 256 -19.03 16.60 -8.08
N CYS A 257 -17.89 16.04 -8.51
CA CYS A 257 -17.75 14.60 -8.71
C CYS A 257 -18.00 13.78 -7.42
N ARG A 258 -17.65 14.32 -6.23
CA ARG A 258 -17.96 13.66 -4.95
C ARG A 258 -19.45 13.68 -4.65
N GLN A 259 -20.09 14.81 -4.90
CA GLN A 259 -21.53 14.99 -4.66
C GLN A 259 -22.36 14.01 -5.48
N VAL A 260 -22.07 13.86 -6.77
CA VAL A 260 -22.88 13.03 -7.68
C VAL A 260 -22.55 11.54 -7.61
N THR A 261 -21.35 11.15 -7.16
CA THR A 261 -20.93 9.73 -7.16
C THR A 261 -20.65 9.12 -5.79
N GLY A 262 -20.52 9.93 -4.74
CA GLY A 262 -20.13 9.49 -3.39
C GLY A 262 -18.69 8.95 -3.29
N CYS A 263 -17.82 9.24 -4.26
CA CYS A 263 -16.44 8.77 -4.24
C CYS A 263 -15.55 9.51 -3.23
N SER A 264 -14.43 8.89 -2.85
CA SER A 264 -13.48 9.47 -1.89
C SER A 264 -12.77 10.71 -2.46
N ALA A 265 -12.13 11.51 -1.58
CA ALA A 265 -11.44 12.73 -1.97
C ALA A 265 -10.35 12.52 -3.04
N GLY A 266 -9.56 11.44 -2.93
CA GLY A 266 -8.53 11.12 -3.91
C GLY A 266 -9.08 10.56 -5.22
N THR A 267 -10.21 9.83 -5.16
CA THR A 267 -10.88 9.29 -6.36
C THR A 267 -11.51 10.42 -7.17
N SER A 268 -12.10 11.42 -6.53
CA SER A 268 -12.83 12.49 -7.22
C SER A 268 -11.94 13.41 -8.05
N VAL A 269 -10.68 13.59 -7.66
CA VAL A 269 -9.67 14.31 -8.47
C VAL A 269 -9.43 13.58 -9.79
N LYS A 270 -9.32 12.25 -9.76
CA LYS A 270 -9.12 11.40 -10.95
C LYS A 270 -10.34 11.38 -11.85
N VAL A 271 -11.55 11.32 -11.27
CA VAL A 271 -12.82 11.39 -12.01
C VAL A 271 -12.95 12.74 -12.73
N ALA A 272 -12.71 13.86 -12.02
CA ALA A 272 -12.78 15.20 -12.62
C ALA A 272 -11.72 15.41 -13.72
N ALA A 273 -10.53 14.83 -13.58
CA ALA A 273 -9.50 14.87 -14.61
C ALA A 273 -9.91 14.05 -15.86
N ALA A 274 -10.47 12.86 -15.66
CA ALA A 274 -10.93 11.99 -16.75
C ALA A 274 -12.06 12.64 -17.57
N LEU A 275 -13.02 13.28 -16.90
CA LEU A 275 -14.12 13.99 -17.56
C LEU A 275 -13.66 15.22 -18.36
N ARG A 276 -12.65 15.95 -17.87
CA ARG A 276 -12.06 17.10 -18.58
C ARG A 276 -11.19 16.68 -19.77
N ALA A 277 -10.59 15.49 -19.72
CA ALA A 277 -9.78 14.95 -20.79
C ALA A 277 -10.61 14.32 -21.93
N ALA A 278 -11.91 14.09 -21.73
CA ALA A 278 -12.79 13.61 -22.78
C ALA A 278 -13.05 14.75 -23.80
N PRO A 279 -12.66 14.60 -25.08
CA PRO A 279 -12.86 15.64 -26.07
C PRO A 279 -14.34 15.87 -26.36
N ALA A 280 -14.75 17.13 -26.40
CA ALA A 280 -16.04 17.57 -26.92
C ALA A 280 -16.07 17.36 -28.45
N SER A 281 -16.51 16.20 -28.93
CA SER A 281 -16.77 16.00 -30.36
C SER A 281 -17.74 14.86 -30.67
N ILE A 282 -19.05 15.12 -30.56
CA ILE A 282 -20.07 14.48 -31.40
C ILE A 282 -21.14 15.52 -31.81
N ASP A 283 -20.71 16.70 -32.27
CA ASP A 283 -21.64 17.68 -32.86
C ASP A 283 -21.26 18.14 -34.28
N SER A 284 -20.05 17.86 -34.76
CA SER A 284 -19.67 18.21 -36.14
C SER A 284 -20.15 17.20 -37.20
N ALA A 285 -20.63 16.01 -36.79
CA ALA A 285 -21.11 14.97 -37.70
C ALA A 285 -22.60 15.13 -38.10
N ARG A 286 -23.42 15.83 -37.32
CA ARG A 286 -24.84 16.08 -37.67
C ARG A 286 -25.08 17.32 -38.51
N SER A 287 -24.11 18.26 -38.57
CA SER A 287 -24.22 19.48 -39.39
C SER A 287 -23.82 19.30 -40.86
N ARG A 288 -23.15 18.21 -41.24
CA ARG A 288 -22.69 17.99 -42.64
C ARG A 288 -23.67 17.22 -43.52
N ASP A 289 -24.78 16.72 -42.98
CA ASP A 289 -25.75 15.92 -43.74
C ASP A 289 -27.01 16.68 -44.19
N ARG A 290 -27.06 18.02 -44.01
CA ARG A 290 -28.05 18.86 -44.70
C ARG A 290 -27.53 19.28 -46.07
N ARG A 291 -27.74 18.41 -47.07
CA ARG A 291 -27.80 18.85 -48.48
C ARG A 291 -28.98 19.82 -48.64
N PRO A 292 -28.81 20.96 -49.34
CA PRO A 292 -29.95 21.68 -49.89
C PRO A 292 -30.40 20.92 -51.15
N VAL A 293 -31.66 20.50 -51.21
CA VAL A 293 -32.29 20.12 -52.48
C VAL A 293 -33.29 21.22 -52.81
N ALA A 294 -33.00 21.86 -53.92
CA ALA A 294 -33.70 22.98 -54.50
C ALA A 294 -35.08 22.58 -55.05
N GLY A 295 -35.95 23.58 -55.14
CA GLY A 295 -36.64 23.86 -56.40
C GLY A 295 -37.87 23.03 -56.68
N GLU A 296 -38.96 23.45 -56.07
CA GLU A 296 -40.31 23.36 -56.64
C GLU A 296 -40.36 24.23 -57.91
N GLU A 297 -40.65 23.64 -59.07
CA GLU A 297 -41.21 24.37 -60.21
C GLU A 297 -42.32 23.55 -60.86
N VAL A 298 -43.45 24.24 -61.01
CA VAL A 298 -44.78 23.80 -61.37
C VAL A 298 -44.92 23.75 -62.90
N ALA A 299 -45.59 22.72 -63.41
CA ALA A 299 -46.27 22.78 -64.71
C ALA A 299 -47.53 21.90 -64.69
N ALA A 300 -48.66 22.51 -64.32
CA ALA A 300 -49.99 22.34 -64.91
C ALA A 300 -50.83 23.57 -64.56
#